data_AF-A0A357K544-F1
#
_entry.id   AF-A0A357K544-F1
#
_cell.length_a   1.000
_cell.length_b   1.000
_cell.length_c   1.000
_cell.angle_alpha   90.00
_cell.angle_beta   90.00
_cell.angle_gamma   90.00
#
_symmetry.space_group_name_H-M   'P 1'
#
loop_
_entity.id
_entity.type
_entity.pdbx_description
1 polymer ?
#
loop_
_entity_poly.entity_id
_entity_poly.type
_entity_poly.pdbx_seq_one_letter_code
_entity_poly.pdbx_strand_id
1 'polypeptide(L)'
;MKNSIKLLAAFGALALMLGLPSETFAQCEAGQSVVVVEILTDNYPGEITWTLSDANGQLLSGGPYGSTGTMYTDTVCIEGADA
;
A
#
# COMPACT_ATOMS: atom_id res chain seq x y z
N MET A 1 17.41 -41.46 -18.90
CA MET A 1 17.90 -40.70 -17.74
C MET A 1 16.69 -40.29 -16.94
N LYS A 2 16.61 -40.81 -15.71
CA LYS A 2 15.51 -40.60 -14.77
C LYS A 2 15.69 -39.22 -14.11
N ASN A 3 14.63 -38.43 -14.00
CA ASN A 3 14.14 -37.95 -12.71
C ASN A 3 12.93 -37.02 -12.87
N SER A 4 11.75 -37.59 -12.64
CA SER A 4 10.53 -36.90 -12.25
C SER A 4 10.40 -36.99 -10.73
N ILE A 5 10.62 -35.89 -10.02
CA ILE A 5 10.37 -35.79 -8.58
C ILE A 5 9.04 -35.06 -8.40
N LYS A 6 8.01 -35.82 -8.04
CA LYS A 6 6.81 -35.28 -7.38
C LYS A 6 7.17 -35.09 -5.90
N LEU A 7 6.99 -33.89 -5.34
CA LEU A 7 7.03 -33.69 -3.89
C LEU A 7 5.85 -32.83 -3.42
N LEU A 8 5.38 -33.21 -2.24
CA LEU A 8 4.04 -33.09 -1.70
C LEU A 8 3.59 -31.66 -1.38
N ALA A 9 2.30 -31.41 -1.57
CA ALA A 9 1.56 -30.40 -0.82
C ALA A 9 1.53 -30.81 0.67
N ALA A 10 2.33 -30.17 1.51
CA ALA A 10 2.19 -30.16 2.98
C ALA A 10 3.16 -29.15 3.61
N PHE A 11 2.94 -27.85 3.43
CA PHE A 11 3.71 -26.80 4.14
C PHE A 11 2.82 -25.77 4.86
N GLY A 12 1.54 -26.08 5.07
CA GLY A 12 0.64 -25.19 5.82
C GLY A 12 0.68 -25.36 7.34
N ALA A 13 1.12 -26.51 7.86
CA ALA A 13 0.88 -26.87 9.26
C ALA A 13 2.07 -26.69 10.23
N LEU A 14 3.28 -26.38 9.75
CA LEU A 14 4.47 -26.27 10.61
C LEU A 14 4.74 -24.84 11.12
N ALA A 15 4.18 -23.81 10.46
CA ALA A 15 4.39 -22.42 10.85
C ALA A 15 3.77 -22.06 12.22
N LEU A 16 2.74 -22.79 12.67
CA LEU A 16 2.02 -22.49 13.91
C LEU A 16 2.79 -22.85 15.20
N MET A 17 3.85 -23.66 15.12
CA MET A 17 4.58 -24.17 16.30
C MET A 17 5.96 -23.53 16.53
N LEU A 18 6.40 -22.60 15.68
CA LEU A 18 7.75 -22.00 15.76
C LEU A 18 7.77 -20.54 16.21
N GLY A 19 6.63 -19.94 16.57
CA GLY A 19 6.60 -18.54 17.02
C GLY A 19 7.24 -17.57 16.02
N LEU A 20 7.20 -17.91 14.73
CA LEU A 20 7.62 -17.01 13.67
C LEU A 20 6.74 -15.76 13.78
N PRO A 21 7.31 -14.54 13.75
CA PRO A 21 6.49 -13.35 13.66
C PRO A 21 5.61 -13.52 12.41
N SER A 22 4.30 -13.47 12.63
CA SER A 22 3.36 -13.29 11.55
C SER A 22 3.68 -11.93 10.95
N GLU A 23 4.51 -11.89 9.91
CA GLU A 23 4.66 -10.73 9.05
C GLU A 23 3.34 -10.60 8.30
N THR A 24 2.30 -10.16 9.00
CA THR A 24 1.06 -9.73 8.36
C THR A 24 1.44 -8.54 7.52
N PHE A 25 1.35 -8.66 6.20
CA PHE A 25 1.39 -7.52 5.28
C PHE A 25 0.13 -6.66 5.46
N ALA A 26 -0.15 -6.20 6.68
CA ALA A 26 -1.11 -5.14 6.91
C ALA A 26 -0.51 -3.87 6.31
N GLN A 27 -1.23 -3.20 5.40
CA GLN A 27 -0.74 -1.98 4.78
C GLN A 27 -0.51 -0.86 5.80
N CYS A 28 -1.21 -0.91 6.93
CA CYS A 28 -1.06 -0.02 8.08
C CYS A 28 -1.16 -0.84 9.37
N GLU A 29 -0.66 -0.29 10.47
CA GLU A 29 -0.73 -0.93 11.79
C GLU A 29 -2.17 -1.10 12.27
N ALA A 30 -2.37 -1.95 13.29
CA ALA A 30 -3.68 -2.07 13.94
C ALA A 30 -4.13 -0.70 14.50
N GLY A 31 -5.38 -0.33 14.25
CA GLY A 31 -5.91 0.98 14.62
C GLY A 31 -5.61 2.09 13.62
N GLN A 32 -4.97 1.78 12.49
CA GLN A 32 -4.76 2.73 11.39
C GLN A 32 -5.60 2.39 10.16
N SER A 33 -5.91 3.43 9.38
CA SER A 33 -6.59 3.33 8.09
C SER A 33 -5.66 3.78 6.96
N VAL A 34 -5.75 3.12 5.82
CA VAL A 34 -5.02 3.52 4.61
C VAL A 34 -5.82 4.56 3.84
N VAL A 35 -5.18 5.67 3.48
CA VAL A 35 -5.68 6.65 2.52
C VAL A 35 -4.89 6.50 1.23
N VAL A 36 -5.62 6.35 0.11
CA VAL A 36 -5.04 6.26 -1.23
C VAL A 36 -5.54 7.45 -2.05
N VAL A 37 -4.61 8.21 -2.62
CA VAL A 37 -4.90 9.30 -3.57
C VAL A 37 -4.49 8.81 -4.95
N GLU A 38 -5.47 8.61 -5.83
CA GLU A 38 -5.26 8.21 -7.22
C GLU A 38 -5.64 9.35 -8.16
N ILE A 39 -4.69 9.76 -9.00
CA ILE A 39 -4.88 10.84 -9.97
C ILE A 39 -4.54 10.31 -11.35
N LEU A 40 -5.56 10.18 -12.20
CA LEU A 40 -5.37 10.03 -13.63
C LEU A 40 -5.26 11.41 -14.27
N THR A 41 -4.09 11.75 -14.80
CA THR A 41 -3.89 13.04 -15.45
C THR A 41 -4.52 13.11 -16.83
N ASP A 42 -4.92 14.32 -17.23
CA ASP A 42 -5.38 14.63 -18.58
C ASP A 42 -4.24 15.22 -19.44
N ASN A 43 -4.56 16.06 -20.43
CA ASN A 43 -3.59 16.69 -21.32
C ASN A 43 -2.83 17.88 -20.67
N TYR A 44 -3.26 18.34 -19.49
CA TYR A 44 -2.67 19.49 -18.79
C TYR A 44 -2.26 19.11 -17.34
N PRO A 45 -1.41 18.08 -17.16
CA PRO A 45 -1.06 17.52 -15.85
C PRO A 45 -0.39 18.51 -14.89
N GLY A 46 0.25 19.54 -15.44
CA GLY A 46 0.96 20.56 -14.67
C GLY A 46 0.04 21.50 -13.89
N GLU A 47 -1.26 21.50 -14.17
CA GLU A 47 -2.24 22.35 -13.46
C GLU A 47 -2.68 21.74 -12.13
N ILE A 48 -2.46 20.44 -11.92
CA ILE A 48 -2.94 19.71 -10.76
C ILE A 48 -1.92 19.84 -9.62
N THR A 49 -2.35 20.45 -8.51
CA THR A 49 -1.62 20.43 -7.24
C THR A 49 -2.60 20.16 -6.10
N TRP A 50 -2.17 19.45 -5.07
CA TRP A 50 -3.03 19.15 -3.91
C TRP A 50 -2.22 19.02 -2.62
N THR A 51 -2.93 19.10 -1.49
CA THR A 51 -2.41 18.84 -0.15
C THR A 51 -3.47 18.08 0.64
N LEU A 52 -3.06 17.00 1.28
CA LEU A 52 -3.84 16.27 2.28
C LEU A 52 -3.29 16.60 3.66
N SER A 53 -4.16 17.00 4.57
CA SER A 53 -3.80 17.39 5.95
C SER A 53 -4.82 16.88 6.95
N ASP A 54 -4.38 16.66 8.18
CA ASP A 54 -5.22 16.38 9.35
C ASP A 54 -5.10 17.48 10.40
N ALA A 55 -5.56 17.21 11.63
CA ALA A 55 -5.45 18.14 12.75
C ALA A 55 -3.99 18.43 13.19
N ASN A 56 -3.04 17.57 12.82
CA ASN A 56 -1.62 17.68 13.18
C ASN A 56 -0.78 18.37 12.09
N GLY A 57 -1.29 18.45 10.86
CA GLY A 57 -0.66 19.18 9.77
C GLY A 57 -0.77 18.47 8.42
N GLN A 58 0.17 18.74 7.53
CA GLN A 58 0.22 18.11 6.21
C GLN A 58 0.66 16.65 6.31
N LEU A 59 -0.13 15.76 5.72
CA LEU A 59 0.14 14.32 5.60
C LEU A 59 0.81 14.00 4.26
N LEU A 60 0.24 14.52 3.17
CA LEU A 60 0.76 14.32 1.81
C LEU A 60 0.58 15.60 0.98
N SER A 61 1.34 15.69 -0.10
CA SER A 61 1.10 16.66 -1.17
C SER A 61 1.54 16.05 -2.49
N GLY A 62 0.99 16.55 -3.59
CA GLY A 62 1.32 16.06 -4.92
C GLY A 62 1.14 17.11 -5.99
N GLY A 63 1.70 16.79 -7.15
CA GLY A 63 1.81 17.69 -8.29
C GLY A 63 2.84 18.82 -8.09
N PRO A 64 3.00 19.71 -9.09
CA PRO A 64 2.45 19.61 -10.43
C PRO A 64 2.98 18.37 -11.18
N TYR A 65 2.12 17.70 -11.95
CA TYR A 65 2.48 16.46 -12.63
C TYR A 65 3.00 16.73 -14.04
N GLY A 66 3.91 15.86 -14.52
CA GLY A 66 4.63 16.08 -15.79
C GLY A 66 4.13 15.26 -16.98
N SER A 67 3.36 14.19 -16.75
CA SER A 67 2.96 13.25 -17.81
C SER A 67 1.44 13.23 -17.99
N THR A 68 0.99 13.23 -19.24
CA THR A 68 -0.42 13.15 -19.61
C THR A 68 -0.92 11.70 -19.55
N GLY A 69 -2.22 11.50 -19.30
CA GLY A 69 -2.84 10.16 -19.30
C GLY A 69 -2.17 9.17 -18.34
N THR A 70 -1.54 9.66 -17.28
CA THR A 70 -0.70 8.88 -16.36
C THR A 70 -1.40 8.77 -15.01
N MET A 71 -1.40 7.56 -14.43
CA MET A 71 -1.87 7.34 -13.07
C MET A 71 -0.75 7.62 -12.08
N TYR A 72 -1.00 8.55 -11.15
CA TYR A 72 -0.17 8.79 -9.97
C TYR A 72 -0.93 8.27 -8.74
N THR A 73 -0.25 7.51 -7.89
CA THR A 73 -0.83 6.94 -6.68
C THR A 73 0.07 7.27 -5.49
N ASP A 74 -0.50 8.00 -4.53
CA ASP A 74 0.13 8.29 -3.25
C ASP A 74 -0.66 7.59 -2.13
N THR A 75 0.03 7.09 -1.10
CA THR A 75 -0.59 6.33 -0.01
C THR A 75 -0.02 6.75 1.33
N VAL A 76 -0.88 6.91 2.33
CA VAL A 76 -0.50 7.21 3.71
C VAL A 76 -1.39 6.47 4.70
N CYS A 77 -0.82 6.05 5.82
CA CYS A 77 -1.58 5.54 6.95
C CYS A 77 -1.97 6.70 7.86
N ILE A 78 -3.23 6.74 8.25
CA ILE A 78 -3.76 7.70 9.23
C ILE A 78 -4.31 6.95 10.43
N GLU A 79 -4.36 7.61 11.59
CA GLU A 79 -5.06 7.06 12.75
C GLU A 79 -6.53 6.78 12.38
N GLY A 80 -7.00 5.59 12.74
CA GLY A 80 -8.38 5.16 12.52
C GLY A 80 -9.35 6.02 13.31
N ALA A 81 -10.58 6.14 12.82
CA ALA A 81 -11.64 6.89 13.51
C ALA A 81 -12.07 6.25 14.86
N ASP A 82 -11.52 5.07 15.18
CA ASP A 82 -11.72 4.28 16.39
C ASP A 82 -10.57 4.41 17.41
N ALA A 83 -9.55 5.24 17.13
CA ALA A 83 -8.42 5.52 18.02
C ALA A 83 -8.74 6.55 19.12
#